data_AF-A0A392NN99-F1
#
_entry.id   AF-A0A392NN99-F1
#
_cell.length_a   1.000
_cell.length_b   1.000
_cell.length_c   1.000
_cell.angle_alpha   90.00
_cell.angle_beta   90.00
_cell.angle_gamma   90.00
#
_symmetry.space_group_name_H-M   'P 1'
#
loop_
_entity.id
_entity.type
_entity.pdbx_description
1 polymer ?
#
loop_
_entity_poly.entity_id
_entity_poly.type
_entity_poly.pdbx_seq_one_letter_code
_entity_poly.pdbx_strand_id
1 'polypeptide(L)'
;MISEIERTAPNLKALDQYEALLEKERAVTEEFDAVRKEEQEKAKRFNDVKQKRYDLFMDAFNHIAGNIDKIYKQLTKSNTHPLGGTAYLNLENEDDPFLHGMKYTAMPPTKRFRDMEQLSGGEKTVAALALLFSIHR
;
A
#
# COMPACT_ATOMS: atom_id res chain seq x y z
N MET A 1 -35.76 -12.97 -67.42
CA MET A 1 -35.23 -11.60 -67.40
C MET A 1 -35.88 -10.73 -66.33
N ILE A 2 -37.22 -10.60 -66.25
CA ILE A 2 -37.87 -9.79 -65.19
C ILE A 2 -37.62 -10.37 -63.77
N SER A 3 -37.59 -11.71 -63.65
CA SER A 3 -37.34 -12.43 -62.38
C SER A 3 -35.91 -12.32 -61.83
N GLU A 4 -34.92 -11.97 -62.65
CA GLU A 4 -33.53 -11.73 -62.20
C GLU A 4 -33.34 -10.28 -61.71
N ILE A 5 -34.12 -9.33 -62.26
CA ILE A 5 -34.08 -7.92 -61.87
C ILE A 5 -34.68 -7.73 -60.47
N GLU A 6 -35.73 -8.46 -60.10
CA GLU A 6 -36.31 -8.43 -58.75
C GLU A 6 -35.36 -8.98 -57.67
N ARG A 7 -34.50 -9.94 -58.00
CA ARG A 7 -33.43 -10.43 -57.10
C ARG A 7 -32.30 -9.42 -56.92
N THR A 8 -32.19 -8.45 -57.82
CA THR A 8 -31.16 -7.41 -57.82
C THR A 8 -31.73 -6.07 -57.34
N ALA A 9 -32.95 -6.06 -56.79
CA ALA A 9 -33.55 -4.86 -56.23
C ALA A 9 -32.73 -4.41 -55.01
N PRO A 10 -32.07 -3.25 -55.06
CA PRO A 10 -31.24 -2.78 -53.96
C PRO A 10 -32.09 -2.59 -52.71
N ASN A 11 -31.61 -3.07 -51.55
CA ASN A 11 -32.28 -2.86 -50.28
C ASN A 11 -32.12 -1.38 -49.88
N LEU A 12 -33.08 -0.56 -50.26
CA LEU A 12 -33.07 0.89 -50.02
C LEU A 12 -33.00 1.26 -48.52
N LYS A 13 -33.41 0.36 -47.63
CA LYS A 13 -33.33 0.55 -46.16
C LYS A 13 -31.98 0.16 -45.57
N ALA A 14 -31.11 -0.50 -46.33
CA ALA A 14 -29.80 -0.93 -45.84
C ALA A 14 -28.88 0.27 -45.57
N LEU A 15 -29.02 1.34 -46.36
CA LEU A 15 -28.26 2.58 -46.16
C LEU A 15 -28.66 3.27 -44.85
N ASP A 16 -29.97 3.46 -44.64
CA ASP A 16 -30.50 4.08 -43.41
C ASP A 16 -30.15 3.26 -42.16
N GLN A 17 -30.18 1.92 -42.25
CA GLN A 17 -29.78 1.03 -41.16
C GLN A 17 -28.29 1.12 -40.86
N TYR A 18 -27.46 1.25 -41.89
CA TYR A 18 -26.02 1.41 -41.74
C TYR A 18 -25.67 2.76 -41.10
N GLU A 19 -26.32 3.85 -41.52
CA GLU A 19 -26.15 5.17 -40.91
C GLU A 19 -26.59 5.18 -39.44
N ALA A 20 -27.73 4.57 -39.12
CA ALA A 20 -28.19 4.45 -37.74
C ALA A 20 -27.24 3.61 -36.87
N LEU A 21 -26.62 2.57 -37.45
CA LEU A 21 -25.63 1.75 -36.75
C LEU A 21 -24.34 2.54 -36.48
N LEU A 22 -23.86 3.31 -37.47
CA LEU A 22 -22.68 4.16 -37.35
C LEU A 22 -22.85 5.25 -36.28
N GLU A 23 -24.02 5.90 -36.22
CA GLU A 23 -24.31 6.88 -35.18
C GLU A 23 -24.37 6.25 -33.80
N LYS A 24 -24.94 5.04 -33.67
CA LYS A 24 -24.93 4.29 -32.42
C LYS A 24 -23.52 3.88 -32.02
N GLU A 25 -22.70 3.44 -32.96
CA GLU A 25 -21.29 3.08 -32.73
C GLU A 25 -20.49 4.29 -32.23
N ARG A 26 -20.67 5.46 -32.86
CA ARG A 26 -20.05 6.72 -32.42
C ARG A 26 -20.46 7.07 -30.99
N ALA A 27 -21.76 7.08 -30.70
CA ALA A 27 -22.26 7.41 -29.36
C ALA A 27 -21.68 6.48 -28.28
N VAL A 28 -21.64 5.17 -28.54
CA VAL A 28 -21.07 4.18 -27.61
C VAL A 28 -19.55 4.39 -27.45
N THR A 29 -18.84 4.70 -28.53
CA THR A 29 -17.39 4.94 -28.49
C THR A 29 -17.05 6.20 -27.70
N GLU A 30 -17.82 7.28 -27.89
CA GLU A 30 -17.67 8.52 -27.12
C GLU A 30 -17.94 8.31 -25.62
N GLU A 31 -19.01 7.57 -25.27
CA GLU A 31 -19.31 7.22 -23.89
C GLU A 31 -18.19 6.36 -23.27
N PHE A 32 -17.70 5.37 -24.02
CA PHE A 32 -16.60 4.51 -23.58
C PHE A 32 -15.33 5.33 -23.31
N ASP A 33 -14.96 6.24 -24.21
CA ASP A 33 -13.79 7.09 -24.04
C ASP A 33 -13.93 8.06 -22.87
N ALA A 34 -15.15 8.56 -22.61
CA ALA A 34 -15.43 9.40 -21.45
C ALA A 34 -15.26 8.62 -20.14
N VAL A 35 -15.85 7.42 -20.04
CA VAL A 35 -15.73 6.54 -18.86
C VAL A 35 -14.28 6.13 -18.64
N ARG A 36 -13.54 5.82 -19.73
CA ARG A 36 -12.13 5.46 -19.65
C ARG A 36 -11.27 6.60 -19.12
N LYS A 37 -11.52 7.84 -19.53
CA LYS A 37 -10.84 9.02 -18.98
C LYS A 37 -11.14 9.19 -17.49
N GLU A 38 -12.39 9.02 -17.09
CA GLU A 38 -12.79 9.12 -15.68
C GLU A 38 -12.15 8.02 -14.81
N GLU A 39 -12.07 6.80 -15.32
CA GLU A 39 -11.37 5.68 -14.66
C GLU A 39 -9.89 5.99 -14.45
N GLN A 40 -9.21 6.50 -15.48
CA GLN A 40 -7.81 6.90 -15.38
C GLN A 40 -7.59 8.02 -14.37
N GLU A 41 -8.46 9.04 -14.34
CA GLU A 41 -8.37 10.12 -13.36
C GLU A 41 -8.56 9.62 -11.93
N LYS A 42 -9.53 8.73 -11.71
CA LYS A 42 -9.78 8.10 -10.40
C LYS A 42 -8.62 7.22 -9.97
N ALA A 43 -8.10 6.40 -10.86
CA ALA A 43 -6.93 5.55 -10.61
C ALA A 43 -5.69 6.39 -10.26
N LYS A 44 -5.47 7.50 -10.98
CA LYS A 44 -4.38 8.44 -10.69
C LYS A 44 -4.53 9.06 -9.30
N ARG A 45 -5.71 9.61 -8.98
CA ARG A 45 -5.98 10.19 -7.65
C ARG A 45 -5.79 9.18 -6.53
N PHE A 46 -6.22 7.93 -6.73
CA PHE A 46 -6.01 6.85 -5.78
C PHE A 46 -4.51 6.59 -5.56
N ASN A 47 -3.73 6.48 -6.64
CA ASN A 47 -2.29 6.27 -6.55
C ASN A 47 -1.57 7.44 -5.87
N ASP A 48 -1.98 8.68 -6.15
CA ASP A 48 -1.41 9.87 -5.49
C ASP A 48 -1.64 9.84 -3.97
N VAL A 49 -2.84 9.44 -3.53
CA VAL A 49 -3.15 9.30 -2.10
C VAL A 49 -2.42 8.10 -1.49
N LYS A 50 -2.36 6.96 -2.20
CA LYS A 50 -1.62 5.77 -1.76
C LYS A 50 -0.15 6.10 -1.53
N GLN A 51 0.48 6.82 -2.47
CA GLN A 51 1.88 7.21 -2.37
C GLN A 51 2.11 8.15 -1.19
N LYS A 52 1.30 9.21 -1.05
CA LYS A 52 1.42 10.14 0.09
C LYS A 52 1.28 9.44 1.44
N ARG A 53 0.35 8.47 1.55
CA ARG A 53 0.18 7.67 2.76
C ARG A 53 1.42 6.83 3.04
N TYR A 54 1.98 6.20 2.01
CA TYR A 54 3.18 5.39 2.10
C TYR A 54 4.39 6.24 2.56
N ASP A 55 4.62 7.38 1.92
CA ASP A 55 5.75 8.26 2.23
C ASP A 55 5.69 8.74 3.69
N LEU A 56 4.53 9.26 4.13
CA LEU A 56 4.35 9.71 5.51
C LEU A 56 4.51 8.58 6.54
N PHE A 57 4.05 7.38 6.21
CA PHE A 57 4.21 6.22 7.07
C PHE A 57 5.67 5.80 7.16
N MET A 58 6.37 5.69 6.03
CA MET A 58 7.76 5.27 5.99
C MET A 58 8.68 6.31 6.64
N ASP A 59 8.41 7.60 6.49
CA ASP A 59 9.14 8.66 7.19
C ASP A 59 9.06 8.49 8.71
N ALA A 60 7.85 8.30 9.24
CA ALA A 60 7.64 8.07 10.66
C ALA A 60 8.24 6.73 11.14
N PHE A 61 8.06 5.67 10.36
CA PHE A 61 8.57 4.34 10.66
C PHE A 61 10.10 4.33 10.73
N ASN A 62 10.76 4.88 9.72
CA ASN A 62 12.22 4.95 9.64
C ASN A 62 12.81 5.80 10.76
N HIS A 63 12.14 6.88 11.14
CA HIS A 63 12.52 7.69 12.29
C HIS A 63 12.49 6.90 13.59
N ILE A 64 11.41 6.15 13.85
CA ILE A 64 11.26 5.32 15.05
C ILE A 64 12.28 4.16 15.02
N ALA A 65 12.37 3.43 13.91
CA ALA A 65 13.25 2.28 13.73
C ALA A 65 14.73 2.66 13.86
N GLY A 66 15.13 3.84 13.38
CA GLY A 66 16.51 4.35 13.51
C GLY A 66 16.90 4.78 14.93
N ASN A 67 15.91 5.08 15.78
CA ASN A 67 16.13 5.59 17.14
C ASN A 67 15.94 4.52 18.22
N ILE A 68 15.09 3.51 17.98
CA ILE A 68 14.68 2.52 18.98
C ILE A 68 15.85 1.73 19.56
N ASP A 69 16.78 1.28 18.72
CA ASP A 69 17.95 0.52 19.18
C ASP A 69 18.85 1.36 20.11
N LYS A 70 19.08 2.63 19.75
CA LYS A 70 19.92 3.55 20.53
C LYS A 70 19.30 3.84 21.89
N ILE A 71 18.00 4.11 21.92
CA ILE A 71 17.27 4.41 23.16
C ILE A 71 17.20 3.16 24.04
N TYR A 72 16.88 2.00 23.48
CA TYR A 72 16.82 0.76 24.24
C TYR A 72 18.19 0.38 24.81
N LYS A 73 19.28 0.53 24.04
CA LYS A 73 20.66 0.39 24.53
C LYS A 73 20.94 1.31 25.71
N GLN A 74 20.56 2.58 25.62
CA GLN A 74 20.78 3.55 26.71
C GLN A 74 19.99 3.18 27.98
N LEU A 75 18.75 2.74 27.85
CA LEU A 75 17.90 2.35 28.98
C LEU A 75 18.36 1.05 29.67
N THR A 76 18.95 0.13 28.90
CA THR A 76 19.35 -1.19 29.41
C THR A 76 20.85 -1.28 29.75
N LYS A 77 21.61 -0.21 29.52
CA LYS A 77 23.03 -0.11 29.88
C LYS A 77 23.16 0.02 31.39
N SER A 78 23.98 -0.85 31.99
CA SER A 78 24.29 -0.84 33.42
C SER A 78 25.76 -1.17 33.66
N ASN A 79 26.25 -0.95 34.88
CA ASN A 79 27.62 -1.32 35.28
C ASN A 79 27.89 -2.82 35.09
N THR A 80 26.86 -3.67 35.20
CA THR A 80 26.93 -5.12 34.95
C THR A 80 26.85 -5.48 33.47
N HIS A 81 26.24 -4.64 32.62
CA HIS A 81 26.02 -4.88 31.20
C HIS A 81 26.35 -3.63 30.38
N PRO A 82 27.63 -3.38 30.06
CA PRO A 82 28.07 -2.14 29.43
C PRO A 82 27.62 -1.97 27.97
N LEU A 83 27.26 -3.07 27.30
CA LEU A 83 26.76 -3.09 25.91
C LEU A 83 25.25 -2.88 25.80
N GLY A 84 24.49 -3.05 26.91
CA GLY A 84 23.03 -3.01 26.90
C GLY A 84 22.38 -4.13 26.07
N GLY A 85 21.07 -4.02 25.87
CA GLY A 85 20.30 -4.86 24.95
C GLY A 85 20.19 -4.25 23.56
N THR A 86 19.50 -4.92 22.64
CA THR A 86 19.21 -4.43 21.29
C THR A 86 17.72 -4.48 21.01
N ALA A 87 17.22 -3.59 20.16
CA ALA A 87 15.80 -3.56 19.80
C ALA A 87 15.65 -3.27 18.30
N TYR A 88 14.72 -3.96 17.66
CA TYR A 88 14.47 -3.87 16.22
C TYR A 88 12.98 -3.71 15.98
N LEU A 89 12.64 -2.85 15.04
CA LEU A 89 11.29 -2.68 14.52
C LEU A 89 11.33 -3.00 13.03
N ASN A 90 10.64 -4.06 12.62
CA ASN A 90 10.64 -4.55 11.24
C ASN A 90 9.22 -4.55 10.67
N LEU A 91 9.11 -4.28 9.38
CA LEU A 91 7.89 -4.49 8.61
C LEU A 91 7.86 -5.93 8.10
N GLU A 92 6.69 -6.57 8.13
CA GLU A 92 6.50 -7.88 7.50
C GLU A 92 6.55 -7.79 5.97
N ASN A 93 6.14 -6.64 5.41
CA ASN A 93 6.19 -6.36 3.98
C ASN A 93 6.49 -4.86 3.76
N GLU A 94 7.60 -4.55 3.09
CA GLU A 94 8.02 -3.18 2.79
C GLU A 94 7.27 -2.56 1.59
N ASP A 95 6.73 -3.39 0.69
CA ASP A 95 5.99 -2.95 -0.51
C ASP A 95 4.53 -2.60 -0.18
N ASP A 96 3.92 -3.34 0.75
CA ASP A 96 2.59 -3.03 1.28
C ASP A 96 2.53 -3.15 2.81
N PRO A 97 3.02 -2.12 3.53
CA PRO A 97 3.09 -2.13 4.99
C PRO A 97 1.73 -2.05 5.67
N PHE A 98 0.64 -1.86 4.90
CA PHE A 98 -0.71 -1.72 5.44
C PHE A 98 -1.51 -3.02 5.39
N LEU A 99 -1.10 -3.97 4.54
CA LEU A 99 -1.68 -5.31 4.48
C LEU A 99 -1.16 -6.23 5.59
N HIS A 100 0.04 -5.93 6.09
CA HIS A 100 0.76 -6.77 7.05
C HIS A 100 1.09 -6.01 8.33
N GLY A 101 1.52 -6.74 9.36
CA GLY A 101 1.85 -6.16 10.65
C GLY A 101 3.25 -5.55 10.72
N MET A 102 3.50 -4.82 11.80
CA MET A 102 4.85 -4.45 12.24
C MET A 102 5.28 -5.39 13.37
N LYS A 103 6.49 -5.95 13.27
CA LYS A 103 7.06 -6.80 14.31
C LYS A 103 8.07 -6.02 15.14
N TYR A 104 7.73 -5.80 16.41
CA TYR A 104 8.65 -5.22 17.39
C TYR A 104 9.36 -6.33 18.18
N THR A 105 10.69 -6.34 18.15
CA THR A 105 11.51 -7.32 18.86
C THR A 105 12.53 -6.64 19.75
N ALA A 106 12.64 -7.09 21.00
CA ALA A 106 13.63 -6.60 21.96
C ALA A 106 14.47 -7.78 22.49
N MET A 107 15.79 -7.61 22.49
CA MET A 107 16.76 -8.57 23.01
C MET A 107 17.48 -7.97 24.23
N PRO A 108 17.12 -8.40 25.45
CA PRO A 108 17.85 -8.04 26.66
C PRO A 108 19.33 -8.49 26.62
N PRO A 109 20.24 -7.83 27.36
CA PRO A 109 21.69 -8.09 27.31
C PRO A 109 22.09 -9.54 27.63
N THR A 110 21.26 -10.28 28.37
CA THR A 110 21.55 -11.62 28.88
C THR A 110 20.82 -12.74 28.13
N LYS A 111 19.95 -12.43 27.16
CA LYS A 111 19.05 -13.40 26.53
C LYS A 111 19.19 -13.43 25.00
N ARG A 112 19.02 -14.63 24.44
CA ARG A 112 18.89 -14.84 22.98
C ARG A 112 17.56 -14.30 22.46
N PHE A 113 17.47 -14.14 21.14
CA PHE A 113 16.26 -13.75 20.43
C PHE A 113 15.03 -14.54 20.89
N ARG A 114 14.00 -13.81 21.33
CA ARG A 114 12.69 -14.35 21.72
C ARG A 114 11.61 -13.36 21.33
N ASP A 115 10.41 -13.88 21.10
CA ASP A 115 9.25 -13.04 20.86
C ASP A 115 8.89 -12.24 22.13
N MET A 116 8.32 -11.06 21.93
CA MET A 116 8.00 -10.10 23.00
C MET A 116 7.15 -10.74 24.11
N GLU A 117 6.27 -11.68 23.76
CA GLU A 117 5.40 -12.39 24.72
C GLU A 117 6.17 -13.16 25.79
N GLN A 118 7.37 -13.65 25.44
CA GLN A 118 8.23 -14.48 26.31
C GLN A 118 9.17 -13.66 27.21
N LEU A 119 9.13 -12.33 27.12
CA LEU A 119 9.88 -11.45 28.01
C LEU A 119 9.20 -11.32 29.38
N SER A 120 10.01 -11.10 30.42
CA SER A 120 9.49 -10.78 31.76
C SER A 120 8.76 -9.44 31.77
N GLY A 121 7.86 -9.22 32.74
CA GLY A 121 7.09 -7.97 32.84
C GLY A 121 7.96 -6.71 32.94
N GLY A 122 9.10 -6.79 33.64
CA GLY A 122 10.07 -5.69 33.71
C GLY A 122 10.72 -5.38 32.36
N GLU A 123 11.16 -6.40 31.63
CA GLU A 123 11.72 -6.25 30.28
C GLU A 123 10.68 -5.67 29.30
N LYS A 124 9.42 -6.14 29.37
CA LYS A 124 8.31 -5.59 28.57
C LYS A 124 8.08 -4.10 28.84
N THR A 125 8.16 -3.70 30.11
CA THR A 125 7.97 -2.30 30.51
C THR A 125 9.08 -1.40 29.95
N VAL A 126 10.34 -1.85 30.04
CA VAL A 126 11.48 -1.11 29.46
C VAL A 126 11.38 -1.04 27.94
N ALA A 127 10.97 -2.12 27.29
CA ALA A 127 10.76 -2.15 25.84
C ALA A 127 9.63 -1.20 25.41
N ALA A 128 8.55 -1.08 26.18
CA ALA A 128 7.46 -0.13 25.92
C ALA A 128 7.91 1.33 26.12
N LEU A 129 8.66 1.62 27.18
CA LEU A 129 9.23 2.95 27.42
C LEU A 129 10.19 3.36 26.30
N ALA A 130 11.02 2.43 25.83
CA ALA A 130 11.92 2.69 24.71
C ALA A 130 11.16 3.07 23.43
N LEU A 131 10.05 2.37 23.13
CA LEU A 131 9.20 2.68 21.99
C LEU A 131 8.57 4.08 22.16
N LEU A 132 8.04 4.39 23.34
CA LEU A 132 7.40 5.68 23.63
C LEU A 132 8.39 6.85 23.48
N PHE A 133 9.61 6.69 23.96
CA PHE A 133 10.66 7.69 23.76
C PHE A 133 11.15 7.79 22.32
N SER A 134 11.09 6.69 21.55
CA SER A 134 11.45 6.71 20.12
C SER A 134 10.45 7.48 19.27
N ILE A 135 9.20 7.60 19.73
CA ILE A 135 8.15 8.41 19.09
C ILE A 135 8.30 9.90 19.43
N HIS A 136 8.71 10.22 20.65
CA HIS A 136 8.79 11.60 21.15
C HIS A 136 10.09 12.35 20.80
N ARG A 137 11.15 11.60 20.47
CA ARG A 137 12.47 12.17 20.17
C ARG A 137 12.57 12.56 18.70
#